data_AF-A0A946DWY7-F1
#
_entry.id   AF-A0A946DWY7-F1
#
_cell.length_a   1.000
_cell.length_b   1.000
_cell.length_c   1.000
_cell.angle_alpha   90.00
_cell.angle_beta   90.00
_cell.angle_gamma   90.00
#
_symmetry.space_group_name_H-M   'P 1'
#
loop_
_entity.id
_entity.type
_entity.pdbx_description
1 polymer ?
#
loop_
_entity_poly.entity_id
_entity_poly.type
_entity_poly.pdbx_seq_one_letter_code
_entity_poly.pdbx_strand_id
1 'polypeptide(L)'
;MDQVFEGTPKAEIRLEGRKAIRGDVSNDWGSKLQWQISRDGKVIATVAARIESAYEHPEKTPGKYEIVLQLFKYINYKKDAKGEYTESKFIDISNKVGYTV
;
A
#
# COMPACT_ATOMS: atom_id res chain seq x y z
N MET A 1 18.26 -16.90 -1.85
CA MET A 1 17.57 -16.34 -3.04
C MET A 1 17.49 -14.85 -2.78
N ASP A 2 18.47 -14.12 -3.33
CA ASP A 2 18.49 -12.66 -3.25
C ASP A 2 17.45 -12.12 -4.24
N GLN A 3 16.48 -11.36 -3.72
CA GLN A 3 15.51 -10.68 -4.56
C GLN A 3 16.24 -9.58 -5.32
N VAL A 4 16.38 -9.73 -6.63
CA VAL A 4 16.95 -8.67 -7.48
C VAL A 4 15.91 -7.56 -7.57
N PHE A 5 16.19 -6.43 -6.93
CA PHE A 5 15.35 -5.23 -7.04
C PHE A 5 15.70 -4.50 -8.34
N GLU A 6 15.07 -4.89 -9.45
CA GLU A 6 15.18 -4.11 -10.69
C GLU A 6 14.36 -2.83 -10.55
N GLY A 7 15.04 -1.73 -10.22
CA GLY A 7 14.41 -0.42 -10.07
C GLY A 7 13.56 -0.25 -8.80
N THR A 8 13.07 0.99 -8.60
CA THR A 8 12.13 1.30 -7.52
C THR A 8 10.69 1.09 -8.01
N PRO A 9 9.88 0.27 -7.32
CA PRO A 9 8.48 0.07 -7.65
C PRO A 9 7.74 1.38 -7.66
N LYS A 10 6.90 1.56 -8.68
CA LYS A 10 6.11 2.78 -8.82
C LYS A 10 4.77 2.47 -9.45
N ALA A 11 3.73 3.09 -8.92
CA ALA A 11 2.40 3.09 -9.50
C ALA A 11 1.80 4.49 -9.37
N GLU A 12 0.86 4.81 -10.25
CA GLU A 12 -0.03 5.94 -10.06
C GLU A 12 -1.41 5.42 -9.65
N ILE A 13 -2.05 6.11 -8.71
CA ILE A 13 -3.40 5.81 -8.28
C ILE A 13 -4.27 7.04 -8.44
N ARG A 14 -5.54 6.81 -8.77
CA ARG A 14 -6.54 7.86 -8.92
C ARG A 14 -7.74 7.57 -8.03
N LEU A 15 -8.49 8.62 -7.74
CA LEU A 15 -9.69 8.56 -6.91
C LEU A 15 -10.93 8.91 -7.76
N GLU A 16 -11.93 8.04 -7.73
CA GLU A 16 -13.26 8.28 -8.28
C GLU A 16 -14.27 8.25 -7.13
N GLY A 17 -14.62 9.42 -6.61
CA GLY A 17 -15.43 9.51 -5.38
C GLY A 17 -14.69 8.94 -4.17
N ARG A 18 -15.12 7.77 -3.68
CA ARG A 18 -14.48 7.03 -2.57
C ARG A 18 -13.74 5.77 -3.04
N LYS A 19 -13.64 5.57 -4.35
CA LYS A 19 -13.03 4.42 -4.99
C LYS A 19 -11.61 4.78 -5.43
N ALA A 20 -10.61 4.15 -4.84
CA ALA A 20 -9.24 4.19 -5.31
C ALA A 20 -9.05 3.19 -6.44
N ILE A 21 -8.36 3.61 -7.51
CA ILE A 21 -8.06 2.79 -8.68
C ILE A 21 -6.57 2.81 -8.92
N ARG A 22 -6.00 1.61 -9.03
CA ARG A 22 -4.58 1.35 -9.29
C ARG A 22 -4.30 1.38 -10.78
N GLY A 23 -3.26 2.10 -11.18
CA GLY A 23 -2.59 1.88 -12.46
C GLY A 23 -1.66 0.67 -12.43
N ASP A 24 -0.90 0.47 -13.50
CA ASP A 24 0.13 -0.57 -13.54
C ASP A 24 1.24 -0.30 -12.50
N VAL A 25 1.77 -1.38 -11.93
CA VAL A 25 2.93 -1.31 -11.04
C VAL A 25 4.17 -1.58 -11.89
N SER A 26 4.97 -0.55 -12.10
CA SER A 26 6.30 -0.69 -12.71
C SER A 26 7.30 -1.23 -11.70
N ASN A 27 8.31 -1.97 -12.16
CA ASN A 27 9.36 -2.57 -11.31
C ASN A 27 8.76 -3.43 -10.18
N ASP A 28 7.71 -4.20 -10.49
CA ASP A 28 6.99 -5.01 -9.51
C ASP A 28 7.85 -6.20 -9.06
N TRP A 29 8.15 -6.26 -7.77
CA TRP A 29 8.96 -7.32 -7.18
C TRP A 29 8.21 -8.63 -6.88
N GLY A 30 6.91 -8.71 -7.20
CA GLY A 30 6.09 -9.91 -6.98
C GLY A 30 5.74 -10.19 -5.52
N SER A 31 6.04 -9.27 -4.60
CA SER A 31 5.79 -9.43 -3.16
C SER A 31 4.36 -9.01 -2.75
N LYS A 32 4.07 -8.87 -1.44
CA LYS A 32 2.73 -8.45 -1.00
C LYS A 32 2.44 -7.01 -1.44
N LEU A 33 1.32 -6.80 -2.13
CA LEU A 33 0.82 -5.48 -2.54
C LEU A 33 -0.48 -5.19 -1.78
N GLN A 34 -0.58 -4.01 -1.19
CA GLN A 34 -1.76 -3.60 -0.43
C GLN A 34 -2.09 -2.11 -0.57
N TRP A 35 -3.36 -1.80 -0.38
CA TRP A 35 -3.84 -0.46 -0.04
C TRP A 35 -3.61 -0.22 1.44
N GLN A 36 -3.01 0.91 1.80
CA GLN A 36 -3.01 1.42 3.16
C GLN A 36 -3.99 2.59 3.22
N ILE A 37 -4.94 2.52 4.14
CA ILE A 37 -5.96 3.54 4.36
C ILE A 37 -5.71 4.17 5.72
N SER A 38 -5.56 5.49 5.74
CA SER A 38 -5.49 6.27 6.97
C SER A 38 -6.62 7.27 7.06
N ARG A 39 -7.12 7.48 8.28
CA ARG A 39 -8.08 8.52 8.63
C ARG A 39 -7.43 9.45 9.65
N ASP A 40 -7.39 10.73 9.34
CA ASP A 40 -6.78 11.78 10.17
C ASP A 40 -5.34 11.43 10.59
N GLY A 41 -4.56 10.90 9.64
CA GLY A 41 -3.16 10.50 9.84
C GLY A 41 -2.95 9.15 10.53
N LYS A 42 -4.01 8.46 10.98
CA LYS A 42 -3.92 7.13 11.60
C LYS A 42 -4.32 6.04 10.62
N VAL A 43 -3.49 5.01 10.46
CA VAL A 43 -3.86 3.82 9.66
C VAL A 43 -5.05 3.12 10.31
N ILE A 44 -6.12 2.93 9.53
CA ILE A 44 -7.36 2.29 9.96
C ILE A 44 -7.60 0.94 9.27
N ALA A 45 -7.04 0.75 8.08
CA ALA A 45 -7.21 -0.49 7.33
C ALA A 45 -6.06 -0.72 6.35
N THR A 46 -5.79 -2.00 6.07
CA THR A 46 -4.94 -2.44 4.96
C THR A 46 -5.66 -3.51 4.17
N VAL A 47 -5.70 -3.39 2.85
CA VAL A 47 -6.46 -4.29 1.97
C VAL A 47 -5.56 -4.82 0.85
N ALA A 48 -5.64 -6.13 0.55
CA ALA A 48 -4.84 -6.72 -0.52
C ALA A 48 -5.19 -6.06 -1.88
N ALA A 49 -4.17 -5.69 -2.65
CA ALA A 49 -4.31 -4.98 -3.92
C ALA A 49 -3.79 -5.76 -5.14
N ARG A 50 -3.43 -7.04 -4.92
CA ARG A 50 -2.86 -7.91 -5.96
C ARG A 50 -3.88 -8.32 -7.01
N ILE A 51 -5.06 -8.76 -6.57
CA ILE A 51 -6.12 -9.27 -7.45
C ILE A 51 -6.97 -8.10 -7.93
N GLU A 52 -7.53 -7.35 -6.99
CA GLU A 52 -8.42 -6.23 -7.29
C GLU A 52 -7.60 -4.95 -7.52
N SER A 53 -7.72 -4.37 -8.72
CA SER A 53 -7.10 -3.08 -9.07
C SER A 53 -7.88 -1.89 -8.52
N ALA A 54 -9.06 -2.10 -7.94
CA ALA A 54 -9.87 -1.05 -7.36
C ALA A 54 -10.25 -1.39 -5.92
N TYR A 55 -10.35 -0.35 -5.08
CA TYR A 55 -10.81 -0.45 -3.71
C TYR A 55 -11.79 0.68 -3.42
N GLU A 56 -13.01 0.31 -3.04
CA GLU A 56 -14.00 1.28 -2.55
C GLU A 56 -14.03 1.26 -1.03
N HIS A 57 -13.81 2.42 -0.42
CA HIS A 57 -13.80 2.52 1.02
C HIS A 57 -15.23 2.55 1.59
N PRO A 58 -15.62 1.59 2.44
CA PRO A 58 -17.01 1.47 2.91
C PRO A 58 -17.35 2.39 4.09
N GLU A 59 -16.35 2.94 4.80
CA GLU A 59 -16.60 3.73 6.01
C GLU A 59 -17.26 5.08 5.67
N LYS A 60 -18.18 5.48 6.55
CA LYS A 60 -18.90 6.76 6.46
C LYS A 60 -18.58 7.70 7.61
N THR A 61 -17.64 7.34 8.47
CA THR A 61 -17.23 8.17 9.59
C THR A 61 -16.62 9.46 9.05
N PRO A 62 -17.00 10.64 9.56
CA PRO A 62 -16.39 11.88 9.12
C PRO A 62 -14.88 11.91 9.40
N GLY A 63 -14.12 12.53 8.51
CA GLY A 63 -12.67 12.66 8.66
C GLY A 63 -11.95 12.75 7.32
N LYS A 64 -10.66 13.05 7.39
CA LYS A 64 -9.80 13.09 6.20
C LYS A 64 -9.22 11.70 5.95
N TYR A 65 -9.62 11.09 4.84
CA TYR A 65 -9.09 9.81 4.40
C TYR A 65 -7.95 10.01 3.42
N GLU A 66 -6.92 9.19 3.56
CA GLU A 66 -5.78 9.10 2.65
C GLU A 66 -5.54 7.63 2.30
N ILE A 67 -5.35 7.36 1.02
CA ILE A 67 -5.08 6.04 0.46
C ILE A 67 -3.76 6.10 -0.28
N VAL A 68 -2.92 5.10 -0.04
CA VAL A 68 -1.65 4.88 -0.74
C VAL A 68 -1.49 3.41 -1.06
N LEU A 69 -0.82 3.11 -2.18
CA LEU A 69 -0.44 1.76 -2.54
C LEU A 69 0.94 1.43 -1.95
N GLN A 70 1.03 0.28 -1.30
CA GLN A 70 2.26 -0.21 -0.69
C GLN A 70 2.67 -1.56 -1.24
N LEU A 71 3.98 -1.74 -1.42
CA LEU A 71 4.60 -3.01 -1.76
C LEU A 71 5.55 -3.45 -0.66
N PHE A 72 5.57 -4.75 -0.34
CA PHE A 72 6.45 -5.28 0.67
C PHE A 72 7.87 -5.41 0.12
N LYS A 73 8.81 -4.65 0.70
CA LYS A 73 10.24 -4.79 0.43
C LYS A 73 10.80 -5.88 1.33
N TYR A 74 11.16 -7.03 0.76
CA TYR A 74 11.82 -8.10 1.49
C TYR A 74 13.34 -7.93 1.40
N ILE A 75 13.97 -7.49 2.48
CA ILE A 75 15.44 -7.34 2.56
C ILE A 75 16.07 -8.63 3.08
N ASN A 76 15.57 -9.14 4.20
CA ASN A 76 16.03 -10.41 4.79
C ASN A 76 15.03 -10.95 5.81
N TYR A 77 15.34 -12.12 6.37
CA TYR A 77 14.53 -12.80 7.37
C TYR A 77 14.83 -12.36 8.82
N LYS A 78 15.64 -11.31 9.06
CA LYS A 78 15.94 -10.90 10.44
C LYS A 78 14.68 -10.41 11.12
N LYS A 79 14.34 -11.10 12.22
CA LYS A 79 13.19 -10.79 13.05
C LYS A 79 13.65 -10.36 14.45
N ASP A 80 12.86 -9.51 15.08
CA ASP A 80 13.05 -9.17 16.48
C ASP A 80 12.54 -10.29 17.41
N ALA A 81 12.62 -10.07 18.72
CA ALA A 81 12.15 -11.03 19.72
C ALA A 81 10.63 -11.31 19.65
N LYS A 82 9.86 -10.47 18.94
CA LYS A 82 8.41 -10.63 18.74
C LYS A 82 8.09 -11.32 17.41
N GLY A 83 9.09 -11.66 16.61
CA GLY A 83 8.93 -12.29 15.30
C GLY A 83 8.61 -11.31 14.17
N GLU A 84 8.74 -10.00 14.41
CA GLU A 84 8.49 -8.95 13.43
C GLU A 84 9.74 -8.72 12.59
N TYR A 85 9.59 -8.53 11.26
CA TYR A 85 10.74 -8.23 10.41
C TYR A 85 11.35 -6.88 10.78
N THR A 86 12.66 -6.86 10.95
CA THR A 86 13.39 -5.64 11.36
C THR A 86 13.76 -4.76 10.17
N GLU A 87 14.12 -5.36 9.04
CA GLU A 87 14.55 -4.64 7.83
C GLU A 87 13.52 -4.72 6.69
N SER A 88 12.74 -5.80 6.64
CA SER A 88 11.69 -6.00 5.63
C SER A 88 10.40 -5.29 6.03
N LYS A 89 9.87 -4.44 5.14
CA LYS A 89 8.71 -3.58 5.45
C LYS A 89 7.91 -3.22 4.21
N PHE A 90 6.67 -2.78 4.41
CA PHE A 90 5.91 -2.11 3.36
C PHE A 90 6.50 -0.73 3.08
N ILE A 91 6.60 -0.39 1.80
CA ILE A 91 7.00 0.93 1.32
C ILE A 91 5.87 1.51 0.46
N ASP A 92 5.66 2.81 0.55
CA ASP A 92 4.74 3.53 -0.34
C ASP A 92 5.33 3.54 -1.75
N ILE A 93 4.55 3.11 -2.74
CA ILE A 93 4.97 3.02 -4.14
C ILE A 93 4.12 3.89 -5.07
N SER A 94 3.16 4.65 -4.54
CA SER A 94 2.31 5.53 -5.32
C SER A 94 2.23 6.95 -4.75
N ASN A 95 1.63 7.84 -5.54
CA ASN A 95 1.04 9.07 -5.00
C ASN A 95 -0.01 8.74 -3.93
N LYS A 96 -0.21 9.67 -2.99
CA LYS A 96 -1.31 9.60 -2.03
C LYS A 96 -2.51 10.31 -2.61
N VAL A 97 -3.68 9.68 -2.50
CA VAL A 97 -4.97 10.30 -2.83
C VAL A 97 -5.78 10.43 -1.55
N GLY A 98 -6.62 11.46 -1.47
CA GLY A 98 -7.44 11.66 -0.29
C GLY A 98 -8.79 12.26 -0.61
N TYR A 99 -9.74 11.99 0.28
CA TYR A 99 -11.08 12.57 0.27
C TYR A 99 -11.52 12.83 1.70
N THR A 100 -12.52 13.69 1.84
CA THR A 100 -13.16 13.94 3.13
C THR A 100 -14.57 13.37 3.07
N VAL A 101 -14.98 12.73 4.16
CA VAL A 101 -16.36 12.32 4.39
C VAL A 101 -16.98 13.20 5.45
#